data_AF-A0A932BK91-F1
#
_entry.id   AF-A0A932BK91-F1
#
_cell.length_a   1.000
_cell.length_b   1.000
_cell.length_c   1.000
_cell.angle_alpha   90.00
_cell.angle_beta   90.00
_cell.angle_gamma   90.00
#
_symmetry.space_group_name_H-M   'P 1'
#
loop_
_entity.id
_entity.type
_entity.pdbx_description
1 polymer ?
#
loop_
_entity_poly.entity_id
_entity_poly.type
_entity_poly.pdbx_seq_one_letter_code
_entity_poly.pdbx_strand_id
1 'polypeptide(L)'
;MRALRILISLLLLSPAAAFAGAAADADDARLAASMLGLVQQIVRLAAESPDPQTMRKGIDGMLSGENADANRFAAVLLGEILREVPSEHQAMIAAIGRDLLAVARRDMARAAAQPGAEFAERALQARRDLHAMGLRYYDSGQFLDAVTRDDALAVELYVRARGVNLQARDAEGRSALELARSRGNPQIIAILSRAGAQ
;
A
#
# COMPACT_ATOMS: atom_id res chain seq x y z
N MET A 1 -1.25 -10.86 -23.41
CA MET A 1 -2.28 -9.82 -23.65
C MET A 1 -3.42 -10.23 -24.57
N ARG A 2 -3.27 -11.17 -25.53
CA ARG A 2 -4.37 -11.63 -26.40
C ARG A 2 -5.35 -12.60 -25.70
N ALA A 3 -4.86 -13.46 -24.81
CA ALA A 3 -5.70 -14.39 -24.03
C ALA A 3 -6.64 -13.68 -23.04
N LEU A 4 -6.21 -12.55 -22.46
CA LEU A 4 -7.01 -11.75 -21.52
C LEU A 4 -8.17 -11.03 -22.22
N ARG A 5 -7.98 -10.61 -23.48
CA ARG A 5 -9.05 -10.01 -24.29
C ARG A 5 -10.10 -11.04 -24.70
N ILE A 6 -9.70 -12.27 -25.05
CA ILE A 6 -10.66 -13.34 -25.40
C ILE A 6 -11.51 -13.74 -24.19
N LEU A 7 -10.94 -13.74 -22.98
CA LEU A 7 -11.69 -14.01 -21.75
C LEU A 7 -12.73 -12.92 -21.44
N ILE A 8 -12.42 -11.65 -21.71
CA ILE A 8 -13.34 -10.51 -21.53
C ILE A 8 -14.42 -10.51 -22.63
N SER A 9 -14.09 -10.88 -23.87
CA SER A 9 -15.07 -11.00 -24.95
C SER A 9 -16.04 -12.17 -24.74
N LEU A 10 -15.57 -13.29 -24.19
CA LEU A 10 -16.45 -14.43 -23.88
C LEU A 10 -17.38 -14.14 -22.68
N LEU A 11 -16.98 -13.24 -21.76
CA LEU A 11 -17.84 -12.80 -20.66
C LEU A 11 -18.88 -11.75 -21.07
N LEU A 12 -18.70 -11.10 -22.23
CA LEU A 12 -19.59 -10.07 -22.76
C LEU A 12 -20.62 -10.62 -23.77
N LEU A 13 -20.51 -11.88 -24.18
CA LEU A 13 -21.47 -12.52 -25.08
C LEU A 13 -22.59 -13.19 -24.27
N SER A 14 -23.55 -12.34 -23.89
CA SER A 14 -24.89 -12.66 -23.37
C SER A 14 -25.01 -13.06 -21.89
N PRO A 15 -25.38 -12.09 -21.04
CA PRO A 15 -26.37 -12.39 -20.00
C PRO A 15 -27.61 -11.48 -20.07
N ALA A 16 -27.68 -10.52 -21.00
CA ALA A 16 -28.82 -9.60 -21.08
C ALA A 16 -30.17 -10.32 -21.28
N ALA A 17 -30.18 -11.50 -21.91
CA ALA A 17 -31.39 -12.32 -22.06
C ALA A 17 -31.62 -13.32 -20.92
N ALA A 18 -30.59 -13.64 -20.11
CA ALA A 18 -30.71 -14.58 -18.99
C ALA A 18 -31.24 -13.92 -17.70
N PHE A 19 -31.00 -12.61 -17.53
CA PHE A 19 -31.54 -11.84 -16.40
C PHE A 19 -33.04 -11.50 -16.51
N ALA A 20 -33.65 -11.68 -17.69
CA ALA A 20 -35.08 -11.42 -17.86
C ALA A 20 -35.97 -12.59 -17.37
N GLY A 21 -35.42 -13.81 -17.26
CA GLY A 21 -36.17 -15.02 -16.88
C GLY A 21 -35.91 -15.54 -15.47
N ALA A 22 -34.89 -15.03 -14.76
CA ALA A 22 -34.47 -15.54 -13.45
C ALA A 22 -34.98 -14.72 -12.24
N ALA A 23 -35.69 -13.62 -12.47
CA ALA A 23 -36.31 -12.84 -11.39
C ALA A 23 -37.77 -13.27 -11.18
N ALA A 24 -37.97 -14.50 -10.73
CA ALA A 24 -39.28 -14.91 -10.22
C ALA A 24 -39.51 -14.39 -8.78
N ASP A 25 -38.43 -14.08 -8.05
CA ASP A 25 -38.47 -13.58 -6.68
C ASP A 25 -37.68 -12.27 -6.51
N ALA A 26 -38.19 -11.36 -5.67
CA ALA A 26 -37.62 -10.04 -5.48
C ALA A 26 -36.28 -10.08 -4.70
N ASP A 27 -36.08 -11.13 -3.91
CA ASP A 27 -34.88 -11.32 -3.10
C ASP A 27 -33.68 -11.77 -3.95
N ASP A 28 -33.88 -12.65 -4.93
CA ASP A 28 -32.84 -13.06 -5.90
C ASP A 28 -32.34 -11.86 -6.72
N ALA A 29 -33.24 -10.95 -7.09
CA ALA A 29 -32.89 -9.74 -7.82
C ALA A 29 -32.02 -8.78 -6.96
N ARG A 30 -32.26 -8.70 -5.65
CA ARG A 30 -31.46 -7.87 -4.72
C ARG A 30 -30.07 -8.44 -4.48
N LEU A 31 -29.97 -9.77 -4.33
CA LEU A 31 -28.69 -10.45 -4.18
C LEU A 31 -27.84 -10.27 -5.44
N ALA A 32 -28.43 -10.47 -6.62
CA ALA A 32 -27.77 -10.26 -7.90
C ALA A 32 -27.32 -8.80 -8.10
N ALA A 33 -28.17 -7.83 -7.76
CA ALA A 33 -27.83 -6.41 -7.85
C ALA A 33 -26.65 -6.03 -6.94
N SER A 34 -26.59 -6.59 -5.72
CA SER A 34 -25.52 -6.31 -4.77
C SER A 34 -24.19 -6.95 -5.20
N MET A 35 -24.22 -8.17 -5.76
CA MET A 35 -23.04 -8.79 -6.38
C MET A 35 -22.53 -7.98 -7.57
N LEU A 36 -23.43 -7.51 -8.43
CA LEU A 36 -23.06 -6.67 -9.57
C LEU A 36 -22.47 -5.33 -9.11
N GLY A 37 -22.98 -4.75 -8.03
CA GLY A 37 -22.44 -3.56 -7.40
C GLY A 37 -20.98 -3.74 -6.93
N LEU A 38 -20.65 -4.88 -6.30
CA LEU A 38 -19.27 -5.21 -5.95
C LEU A 38 -18.37 -5.36 -7.17
N VAL A 39 -18.84 -6.08 -8.20
CA VAL A 39 -18.08 -6.25 -9.44
C VAL A 39 -17.85 -4.89 -10.12
N GLN A 40 -18.85 -4.01 -10.13
CA GLN A 40 -18.73 -2.67 -10.67
C GLN A 40 -17.66 -1.85 -9.92
N GLN A 41 -17.56 -1.98 -8.59
CA GLN A 41 -16.51 -1.30 -7.82
C GLN A 41 -15.11 -1.79 -8.19
N ILE A 42 -14.93 -3.09 -8.38
CA ILE A 42 -13.64 -3.66 -8.83
C ILE A 42 -13.30 -3.17 -10.25
N VAL A 43 -14.26 -3.17 -11.16
CA VAL A 43 -14.07 -2.71 -12.55
C VAL A 43 -13.76 -1.22 -12.60
N ARG A 44 -14.47 -0.41 -11.81
CA ARG A 44 -14.23 1.03 -11.71
C ARG A 44 -12.83 1.31 -11.17
N LEU A 45 -12.42 0.59 -10.14
CA LEU A 45 -11.07 0.71 -9.59
C LEU A 45 -10.01 0.35 -10.65
N ALA A 46 -10.23 -0.70 -11.44
CA ALA A 46 -9.33 -1.08 -12.52
C ALA A 46 -9.27 -0.02 -13.63
N ALA A 47 -10.39 0.66 -13.92
CA ALA A 47 -10.47 1.70 -14.94
C ALA A 47 -9.84 3.04 -14.51
N GLU A 48 -9.92 3.38 -13.22
CA GLU A 48 -9.39 4.62 -12.65
C GLU A 48 -7.91 4.49 -12.23
N SER A 49 -7.34 3.27 -12.19
CA SER A 49 -5.97 3.02 -11.77
C SER A 49 -4.97 3.16 -12.94
N PRO A 50 -4.01 4.12 -12.88
CA PRO A 50 -3.04 4.32 -13.96
C PRO A 50 -1.98 3.20 -14.04
N ASP A 51 -1.71 2.54 -12.91
CA ASP A 51 -0.67 1.52 -12.80
C ASP A 51 -1.09 0.36 -11.86
N PRO A 52 -0.42 -0.81 -11.97
CA PRO A 52 -0.77 -1.98 -11.17
C PRO A 52 -0.64 -1.79 -9.65
N GLN A 53 0.16 -0.83 -9.16
CA GLN A 53 0.30 -0.58 -7.72
C GLN A 53 -0.88 0.22 -7.18
N THR A 54 -1.38 1.21 -7.92
CA THR A 54 -2.63 1.92 -7.55
C THR A 54 -3.80 0.96 -7.47
N MET A 55 -3.91 0.04 -8.44
CA MET A 55 -4.95 -0.98 -8.44
C MET A 55 -4.85 -1.90 -7.21
N ARG A 56 -3.64 -2.38 -6.87
CA ARG A 56 -3.42 -3.20 -5.67
C ARG A 56 -3.82 -2.47 -4.40
N LYS A 57 -3.38 -1.21 -4.23
CA LYS A 57 -3.76 -0.38 -3.08
C LYS A 57 -5.27 -0.20 -2.96
N GLY A 58 -5.97 0.00 -4.07
CA GLY A 58 -7.43 0.12 -4.05
C GLY A 58 -8.12 -1.18 -3.68
N ILE A 59 -7.62 -2.33 -4.14
CA ILE A 59 -8.15 -3.65 -3.78
C ILE A 59 -7.89 -3.92 -2.30
N ASP A 60 -6.68 -3.63 -1.83
CA ASP A 60 -6.31 -3.75 -0.42
C ASP A 60 -7.21 -2.86 0.45
N GLY A 61 -7.50 -1.62 0.04
CA GLY A 61 -8.44 -0.72 0.69
C GLY A 61 -9.89 -1.23 0.70
N MET A 62 -10.32 -1.93 -0.36
CA MET A 62 -11.63 -2.59 -0.38
C MET A 62 -11.68 -3.76 0.62
N LEU A 63 -10.64 -4.58 0.69
CA LEU A 63 -10.55 -5.72 1.59
C LEU A 63 -10.34 -5.31 3.05
N SER A 64 -9.65 -4.19 3.30
CA SER A 64 -9.47 -3.62 4.64
C SER A 64 -10.73 -2.92 5.17
N GLY A 65 -11.75 -2.74 4.31
CA GLY A 65 -13.01 -2.10 4.67
C GLY A 65 -12.99 -0.57 4.62
N GLU A 66 -12.00 0.03 3.94
CA GLU A 66 -11.94 1.49 3.72
C GLU A 66 -12.90 1.97 2.62
N ASN A 67 -13.35 1.07 1.75
CA ASN A 67 -14.29 1.39 0.69
C ASN A 67 -15.76 1.31 1.17
N ALA A 68 -16.37 2.48 1.40
CA ALA A 68 -17.75 2.60 1.89
C ALA A 68 -18.80 2.01 0.92
N ASP A 69 -18.57 2.04 -0.39
CA ASP A 69 -19.50 1.47 -1.37
C ASP A 69 -19.43 -0.06 -1.34
N ALA A 70 -18.21 -0.62 -1.32
CA ALA A 70 -17.99 -2.05 -1.20
C ALA A 70 -18.59 -2.61 0.10
N ASN A 71 -18.41 -1.90 1.21
CA ASN A 71 -18.99 -2.26 2.50
C ASN A 71 -20.53 -2.30 2.46
N ARG A 72 -21.16 -1.35 1.75
CA ARG A 72 -22.62 -1.31 1.61
C ARG A 72 -23.14 -2.53 0.85
N PHE A 73 -22.54 -2.86 -0.28
CA PHE A 73 -22.95 -4.04 -1.06
C PHE A 73 -22.66 -5.35 -0.32
N ALA A 74 -21.52 -5.44 0.38
CA ALA A 74 -21.18 -6.59 1.20
C ALA A 74 -22.17 -6.79 2.37
N ALA A 75 -22.63 -5.70 3.00
CA ALA A 75 -23.63 -5.76 4.06
C ALA A 75 -24.99 -6.27 3.56
N VAL A 76 -25.43 -5.84 2.37
CA VAL A 76 -26.67 -6.34 1.76
C VAL A 76 -26.54 -7.82 1.41
N LEU A 77 -25.43 -8.24 0.78
CA LEU A 77 -25.19 -9.65 0.46
C LEU A 77 -25.19 -10.54 1.70
N LEU A 78 -24.50 -10.12 2.75
CA LEU A 78 -24.46 -10.86 3.99
C LEU A 78 -25.84 -10.91 4.65
N GLY A 79 -26.61 -9.82 4.59
CA GLY A 79 -27.98 -9.79 5.09
C GLY A 79 -28.91 -10.76 4.37
N GLU A 80 -28.80 -10.86 3.05
CA GLU A 80 -29.58 -11.81 2.25
C GLU A 80 -29.13 -13.27 2.50
N ILE A 81 -27.82 -13.53 2.58
CA ILE A 81 -27.30 -14.88 2.91
C ILE A 81 -27.75 -15.32 4.32
N LEU A 82 -27.78 -14.40 5.28
CA LEU A 82 -28.20 -14.71 6.65
C LEU A 82 -29.71 -14.86 6.81
N ARG A 83 -30.53 -14.44 5.84
CA ARG A 83 -32.00 -14.67 5.90
C ARG A 83 -32.36 -16.15 5.90
N GLU A 84 -31.60 -16.98 5.19
CA GLU A 84 -31.80 -18.43 5.15
C GLU A 84 -31.39 -19.12 6.45
N VAL A 85 -30.63 -18.44 7.31
CA VAL A 85 -30.20 -18.94 8.61
C VAL A 85 -31.31 -18.70 9.65
N PRO A 86 -31.66 -19.69 10.49
CA PRO A 86 -32.61 -19.50 11.58
C PRO A 86 -32.23 -18.33 12.48
N SER A 87 -33.21 -17.54 12.91
CA SER A 87 -33.01 -16.29 13.69
C SER A 87 -32.20 -16.46 14.97
N GLU A 88 -32.27 -17.65 15.59
CA GLU A 88 -31.43 -18.08 16.73
C GLU A 88 -29.93 -18.05 16.41
N HIS A 89 -29.53 -18.42 15.20
CA HIS A 89 -28.14 -18.45 14.75
C HIS A 89 -27.68 -17.11 14.15
N GLN A 90 -28.60 -16.30 13.60
CA GLN A 90 -28.29 -14.97 13.05
C GLN A 90 -27.66 -14.03 14.10
N ALA A 91 -28.23 -14.01 15.31
CA ALA A 91 -27.71 -13.19 16.41
C ALA A 91 -26.29 -13.61 16.82
N MET A 92 -26.03 -14.93 16.84
CA MET A 92 -24.72 -15.49 17.14
C MET A 92 -23.68 -15.13 16.07
N ILE A 93 -24.03 -15.25 14.79
CA ILE A 93 -23.14 -14.88 13.67
C ILE A 93 -22.83 -13.38 13.68
N ALA A 94 -23.82 -12.53 13.96
CA ALA A 94 -23.62 -11.09 14.08
C ALA A 94 -22.72 -10.72 15.28
N ALA A 95 -22.82 -11.45 16.40
CA ALA A 95 -21.92 -11.28 17.53
C ALA A 95 -20.47 -11.65 17.18
N ILE A 96 -20.26 -12.81 16.55
CA ILE A 96 -18.94 -13.24 16.06
C ILE A 96 -18.34 -12.22 15.09
N GLY A 97 -19.14 -11.70 14.15
CA GLY A 97 -18.69 -10.66 13.21
C GLY A 97 -18.22 -9.38 13.92
N ARG A 98 -18.95 -8.92 14.94
CA ARG A 98 -18.55 -7.74 15.73
C ARG A 98 -17.28 -7.98 16.53
N ASP A 99 -17.13 -9.17 17.12
CA ASP A 99 -15.94 -9.53 17.89
C ASP A 99 -14.71 -9.64 16.98
N LEU A 100 -14.85 -10.26 15.80
CA LEU A 100 -13.79 -10.31 14.78
C LEU A 100 -13.39 -8.91 14.30
N LEU A 101 -14.35 -8.02 14.06
CA LEU A 101 -14.06 -6.62 13.70
C LEU A 101 -13.34 -5.88 14.84
N ALA A 102 -13.69 -6.13 16.09
CA ALA A 102 -13.02 -5.53 17.24
C ALA A 102 -11.57 -6.01 17.38
N VAL A 103 -11.32 -7.30 17.14
CA VAL A 103 -9.96 -7.88 17.12
C VAL A 103 -9.14 -7.31 15.97
N ALA A 104 -9.69 -7.30 14.75
CA ALA A 104 -9.00 -6.76 13.57
C ALA A 104 -8.62 -5.29 13.74
N ARG A 105 -9.53 -4.45 14.26
CA ARG A 105 -9.24 -3.04 14.56
C ARG A 105 -8.15 -2.87 15.60
N ARG A 106 -8.15 -3.70 16.64
CA ARG A 106 -7.11 -3.68 17.68
C ARG A 106 -5.75 -4.07 17.11
N ASP A 107 -5.68 -5.10 16.27
CA ASP A 107 -4.44 -5.55 15.64
C ASP A 107 -3.91 -4.51 14.64
N MET A 108 -4.78 -3.88 13.85
CA MET A 108 -4.39 -2.77 12.96
C MET A 108 -3.89 -1.56 13.74
N ALA A 109 -4.57 -1.14 14.82
CA ALA A 109 -4.11 -0.06 15.66
C ALA A 109 -2.75 -0.38 16.31
N ARG A 110 -2.54 -1.64 16.72
CA ARG A 110 -1.27 -2.10 17.27
C ARG A 110 -0.16 -2.11 16.21
N ALA A 111 -0.45 -2.53 14.98
CA ALA A 111 0.50 -2.50 13.87
C ALA A 111 0.88 -1.06 13.46
N ALA A 112 -0.09 -0.15 13.41
CA ALA A 112 0.14 1.27 13.14
C ALA A 112 0.94 1.96 14.27
N ALA A 113 0.74 1.53 15.52
CA ALA A 113 1.50 2.04 16.68
C ALA A 113 2.90 1.44 16.81
N GLN A 114 3.32 0.52 15.92
CA GLN A 114 4.69 -0.01 15.96
C GLN A 114 5.68 1.05 15.46
N PRO A 115 6.72 1.39 16.25
CA PRO A 115 7.75 2.35 15.84
C PRO A 115 8.40 2.00 14.49
N GLY A 116 8.53 0.70 14.19
CA GLY A 116 9.11 0.20 12.94
C GLY A 116 8.36 0.63 11.67
N ALA A 117 7.02 0.80 11.73
CA ALA A 117 6.23 1.23 10.59
C ALA A 117 6.52 2.69 10.23
N GLU A 118 6.61 3.58 11.23
CA GLU A 118 7.02 4.97 11.00
C GLU A 118 8.45 5.08 10.47
N PHE A 119 9.39 4.27 10.99
CA PHE A 119 10.76 4.25 10.49
C PHE A 119 10.84 3.76 9.04
N ALA A 120 10.06 2.73 8.68
CA ALA A 120 9.99 2.22 7.32
C ALA A 120 9.41 3.27 6.36
N GLU A 121 8.34 3.97 6.76
CA GLU A 121 7.74 5.02 5.94
C GLU A 121 8.69 6.21 5.77
N ARG A 122 9.37 6.65 6.83
CA ARG A 122 10.40 7.71 6.74
C ARG A 122 11.55 7.31 5.82
N ALA A 123 12.00 6.05 5.88
CA ALA A 123 13.04 5.56 4.98
C ALA A 123 12.55 5.50 3.53
N LEU A 124 11.31 5.08 3.29
CA LEU A 124 10.70 5.05 1.96
C LEU A 124 10.57 6.46 1.39
N GLN A 125 10.11 7.42 2.19
CA GLN A 125 10.02 8.82 1.79
C GLN A 125 11.39 9.38 1.41
N ALA A 126 12.42 9.13 2.21
CA ALA A 126 13.79 9.58 1.89
C ALA A 126 14.31 8.99 0.56
N ARG A 127 13.97 7.74 0.25
CA ARG A 127 14.30 7.13 -1.06
C ARG A 127 13.61 7.81 -2.22
N ARG A 128 12.33 8.20 -2.04
CA ARG A 128 11.56 8.94 -3.05
C ARG A 128 12.14 10.33 -3.28
N ASP A 129 12.51 11.02 -2.21
CA ASP A 129 13.12 12.35 -2.28
C ASP A 129 14.47 12.29 -3.00
N LEU A 130 15.32 11.30 -2.69
CA LEU A 130 16.56 11.04 -3.43
C LEU A 130 16.29 10.78 -4.92
N HIS A 131 15.31 9.94 -5.23
CA HIS A 131 14.94 9.64 -6.60
C HIS A 131 14.45 10.89 -7.36
N ALA A 132 13.66 11.75 -6.71
CA ALA A 132 13.20 13.02 -7.28
C ALA A 132 14.35 13.99 -7.56
N MET A 133 15.43 13.93 -6.79
CA MET A 133 16.67 14.68 -7.04
C MET A 133 17.57 14.02 -8.10
N GLY A 134 17.15 12.92 -8.72
CA GLY A 134 17.95 12.16 -9.69
C GLY A 134 19.08 11.34 -9.06
N LEU A 135 19.03 11.13 -7.75
CA LEU A 135 20.01 10.39 -6.98
C LEU A 135 19.53 8.95 -6.72
N ARG A 136 20.46 8.00 -6.64
CA ARG A 136 20.21 6.60 -6.37
C ARG A 136 20.51 6.31 -4.91
N TYR A 137 19.49 6.01 -4.12
CA TYR A 137 19.60 5.84 -2.67
C TYR A 137 20.58 4.76 -2.19
N TYR A 138 20.99 3.85 -3.07
CA TYR A 138 21.91 2.73 -2.80
C TYR A 138 23.32 2.94 -3.35
N ASP A 139 23.59 4.08 -3.99
CA ASP A 139 24.87 4.36 -4.64
C ASP A 139 25.82 5.05 -3.66
N SER A 140 26.84 4.32 -3.21
CA SER A 140 27.88 4.85 -2.31
C SER A 140 28.74 5.94 -2.94
N GLY A 141 28.97 5.92 -4.26
CA GLY A 141 29.72 6.96 -4.94
C GLY A 141 28.96 8.29 -4.90
N GLN A 142 27.67 8.27 -5.25
CA GLN A 142 26.82 9.47 -5.19
C GLN A 142 26.64 10.01 -3.77
N PHE A 143 26.67 9.14 -2.76
CA PHE A 143 26.68 9.53 -1.36
C PHE A 143 27.99 10.26 -0.98
N LEU A 144 29.15 9.70 -1.35
CA LEU A 144 30.44 10.35 -1.11
C LEU A 144 30.56 11.67 -1.89
N ASP A 145 30.04 11.73 -3.11
CA ASP A 145 29.96 12.96 -3.89
C ASP A 145 29.09 14.02 -3.20
N ALA A 146 27.98 13.63 -2.57
CA ALA A 146 27.15 14.56 -1.79
C ALA A 146 27.92 15.15 -0.60
N VAL A 147 28.71 14.34 0.11
CA VAL A 147 29.61 14.81 1.18
C VAL A 147 30.67 15.74 0.61
N THR A 148 31.28 15.38 -0.52
CA THR A 148 32.28 16.22 -1.20
C THR A 148 31.69 17.52 -1.75
N ARG A 149 30.40 17.57 -2.09
CA ARG A 149 29.71 18.79 -2.51
C ARG A 149 29.16 19.62 -1.36
N ASP A 150 29.34 19.16 -0.12
CA ASP A 150 28.80 19.82 1.07
C ASP A 150 27.27 19.87 1.13
N ASP A 151 26.60 18.91 0.47
CA ASP A 151 25.15 18.81 0.40
C ASP A 151 24.58 18.06 1.62
N ALA A 152 24.37 18.82 2.70
CA ALA A 152 23.86 18.26 3.94
C ALA A 152 22.48 17.61 3.80
N LEU A 153 21.63 18.13 2.89
CA LEU A 153 20.29 17.59 2.66
C LEU A 153 20.36 16.20 2.02
N ALA A 154 21.13 16.05 0.94
CA ALA A 154 21.31 14.76 0.30
C ALA A 154 21.94 13.75 1.27
N VAL A 155 22.97 14.14 2.04
CA VAL A 155 23.60 13.28 3.05
C VAL A 155 22.60 12.81 4.10
N GLU A 156 21.75 13.70 4.60
CA GLU A 156 20.71 13.34 5.56
C GLU A 156 19.71 12.33 4.96
N LEU A 157 19.29 12.56 3.72
CA LEU A 157 18.37 11.65 3.04
C LEU A 157 18.99 10.28 2.81
N TYR A 158 20.27 10.19 2.46
CA TYR A 158 20.99 8.91 2.35
C TYR A 158 21.03 8.14 3.68
N VAL A 159 21.33 8.84 4.78
CA VAL A 159 21.33 8.25 6.13
C VAL A 159 19.94 7.74 6.52
N ARG A 160 18.88 8.51 6.22
CA ARG A 160 17.48 8.15 6.50
C ARG A 160 16.98 7.00 5.62
N ALA A 161 17.41 6.95 4.36
CA ALA A 161 16.99 5.94 3.37
C ALA A 161 17.52 4.52 3.70
N ARG A 162 18.61 4.43 4.49
CA ARG A 162 19.23 3.16 4.96
C ARG A 162 19.59 2.18 3.83
N GLY A 163 19.92 2.69 2.65
CA GLY A 163 20.25 1.84 1.49
C GLY A 163 21.70 1.92 1.02
N VAL A 164 22.50 2.83 1.59
CA VAL A 164 23.89 3.05 1.19
C VAL A 164 24.86 2.56 2.27
N ASN A 165 26.04 2.10 1.86
CA ASN A 165 27.12 1.80 2.79
C ASN A 165 27.77 3.09 3.29
N LEU A 166 27.53 3.45 4.55
CA LEU A 166 28.11 4.64 5.19
C LEU A 166 29.62 4.51 5.48
N GLN A 167 30.16 3.30 5.40
CA GLN A 167 31.60 3.02 5.56
C GLN A 167 32.32 2.95 4.20
N ALA A 168 31.66 3.35 3.12
CA ALA A 168 32.30 3.46 1.82
C ALA A 168 33.46 4.46 1.90
N ARG A 169 34.51 4.15 1.14
CA ARG A 169 35.70 4.98 1.02
C ARG A 169 35.81 5.52 -0.40
N ASP A 170 36.36 6.72 -0.53
CA ASP A 170 36.67 7.31 -1.83
C ASP A 170 37.90 6.64 -2.49
N ALA A 171 38.31 7.14 -3.64
CA ALA A 171 39.47 6.63 -4.38
C ALA A 171 40.80 6.80 -3.61
N GLU A 172 40.87 7.77 -2.70
CA GLU A 172 42.01 8.01 -1.82
C GLU A 172 41.94 7.18 -0.52
N GLY A 173 40.91 6.35 -0.36
CA GLY A 173 40.72 5.52 0.82
C GLY A 173 40.13 6.25 2.02
N ARG A 174 39.61 7.47 1.85
CA ARG A 174 39.02 8.27 2.93
C ARG A 174 37.56 7.93 3.17
N SER A 175 37.14 7.91 4.44
CA SER A 175 35.73 7.72 4.79
C SER A 175 34.90 9.00 4.56
N ALA A 176 33.58 8.85 4.54
CA ALA A 176 32.66 10.00 4.50
C ALA A 176 32.90 10.99 5.66
N LEU A 177 33.25 10.49 6.85
CA LEU A 177 33.52 11.33 8.01
C LEU A 177 34.84 12.09 7.89
N GLU A 178 35.88 11.44 7.37
CA GLU A 178 37.18 12.07 7.08
C GLU A 178 37.04 13.15 6.02
N LEU A 179 36.27 12.88 4.95
CA LEU A 179 35.92 13.86 3.92
C LEU A 179 35.21 15.08 4.55
N ALA A 180 34.15 14.86 5.33
CA ALA A 180 33.40 15.94 5.97
C ALA A 180 34.28 16.80 6.91
N ARG A 181 35.19 16.16 7.66
CA ARG A 181 36.17 16.86 8.52
C ARG A 181 37.15 17.69 7.72
N SER A 182 37.68 17.17 6.62
CA SER A 182 38.61 17.91 5.76
C SER A 182 37.98 19.18 5.15
N ARG A 183 36.66 19.16 4.95
CA ARG A 183 35.89 20.30 4.45
C ARG A 183 35.45 21.28 5.53
N GLY A 184 35.47 20.85 6.80
CA GLY A 184 35.09 21.69 7.93
C GLY A 184 33.58 21.94 8.04
N ASN A 185 32.71 21.05 7.53
CA ASN A 185 31.26 21.20 7.67
C ASN A 185 30.74 20.52 8.95
N PRO A 186 30.39 21.28 10.01
CA PRO A 186 29.97 20.71 11.28
C PRO A 186 28.62 19.99 11.20
N GLN A 187 27.72 20.41 10.30
CA GLN A 187 26.40 19.79 10.14
C GLN A 187 26.53 18.38 9.58
N ILE A 188 27.32 18.20 8.50
CA ILE A 188 27.56 16.89 7.90
C ILE A 188 28.31 15.98 8.87
N ILE A 189 29.32 16.50 9.58
CA ILE A 189 30.04 15.75 10.62
C ILE A 189 29.07 15.23 11.69
N ALA A 190 28.12 16.07 12.14
CA ALA A 190 27.12 15.69 13.13
C ALA A 190 26.15 14.61 12.62
N ILE A 191 25.67 14.74 11.37
CA ILE A 191 24.80 13.76 10.72
C ILE A 191 25.51 12.39 10.64
N LEU A 192 26.73 12.36 10.12
CA LEU A 192 27.50 11.13 9.91
C LEU A 192 27.91 10.47 11.23
N SER A 193 28.31 11.25 12.23
CA SER A 193 28.68 10.73 13.56
C SER A 193 27.49 10.07 14.26
N ARG A 194 26.29 10.67 14.19
CA ARG A 194 25.06 10.09 14.74
C ARG A 194 24.63 8.83 13.99
N ALA A 195 24.96 8.74 12.70
CA ALA A 195 24.65 7.59 11.87
C ALA A 195 25.62 6.40 12.07
N GLY A 196 26.71 6.59 12.82
CA GLY A 196 27.72 5.57 13.07
C GLY A 196 28.74 5.38 11.93
N ALA A 197 28.87 6.36 11.04
CA ALA A 197 29.93 6.37 10.03
C ALA A 197 31.30 6.61 10.71
N GLN A 198 32.34 5.89 10.29
CA GLN A 198 33.69 5.96 10.87
C GLN A 198 34.71 6.41 9.84
#